data_AF-A0A9W6D2M8-F1
#
_entry.id   AF-A0A9W6D2M8-F1
#
_cell.length_a   1.000
_cell.length_b   1.000
_cell.length_c   1.000
_cell.angle_alpha   90.00
_cell.angle_beta   90.00
_cell.angle_gamma   90.00
#
_symmetry.space_group_name_H-M   'P 1'
#
loop_
_entity.id
_entity.type
_entity.pdbx_description
1 polymer ?
#
loop_
_entity_poly.entity_id
_entity_poly.type
_entity_poly.pdbx_seq_one_letter_code
_entity_poly.pdbx_strand_id
1 'polypeptide(L)' 'MDQYEYIRTAHRVYGKSIREIARETGHDRKTIRKVLRGEPSGYGRRRFQPYPVLGPCLSLIDSWLEGDKDAPRK' A
#
# COMPACT_ATOMS: atom_id res chain seq x y z
N MET A 1 9.60 -4.79 -8.19
CA MET A 1 9.01 -5.98 -7.51
C MET A 1 10.05 -7.01 -7.08
N ASP A 2 11.32 -6.84 -7.45
CA ASP A 2 12.38 -7.85 -7.33
C ASP A 2 13.05 -7.93 -5.93
N GLN A 3 13.15 -6.81 -5.21
CA GLN A 3 13.91 -6.76 -3.95
C GLN A 3 13.35 -7.62 -2.82
N TYR A 4 12.03 -7.79 -2.71
CA TYR A 4 11.44 -8.62 -1.66
C TYR A 4 11.55 -10.11 -1.97
N GLU A 5 11.57 -10.47 -3.25
CA GLU A 5 11.89 -11.83 -3.67
C GLU A 5 13.35 -12.14 -3.38
N TYR A 6 14.25 -11.21 -3.72
CA TYR A 6 15.66 -11.31 -3.34
C TYR A 6 15.84 -11.53 -1.83
N ILE A 7 15.17 -10.74 -0.97
CA ILE A 7 15.25 -10.92 0.50
C ILE A 7 14.83 -12.34 0.91
N ARG A 8 13.74 -12.87 0.34
CA ARG A 8 13.25 -14.22 0.67
C ARG A 8 14.24 -15.29 0.21
N THR A 9 14.78 -15.17 -1.00
CA THR A 9 15.74 -16.12 -1.57
C THR A 9 17.09 -16.05 -0.85
N ALA A 10 17.61 -14.84 -0.59
CA ALA A 10 18.82 -14.57 0.19
C ALA A 10 18.81 -15.29 1.55
N HIS A 11 17.68 -15.25 2.25
CA HIS A 11 17.56 -15.89 3.55
C HIS A 11 17.30 -17.40 3.45
N ARG A 12 16.38 -17.84 2.59
CA ARG A 12 15.92 -19.25 2.55
C ARG A 12 16.85 -20.17 1.77
N VAL A 13 17.44 -19.69 0.68
CA VAL A 13 18.30 -20.47 -0.21
C VAL A 13 19.77 -20.28 0.12
N TYR A 14 20.20 -19.03 0.28
CA TYR A 14 21.61 -18.70 0.50
C TYR A 14 22.01 -18.57 1.97
N GLY A 15 21.08 -18.73 2.92
CA GLY A 15 21.36 -18.72 4.35
C GLY A 15 21.89 -17.39 4.90
N LYS A 16 21.77 -16.28 4.16
CA LYS A 16 22.28 -14.98 4.59
C LYS A 16 21.57 -14.49 5.85
N SER A 17 22.32 -13.89 6.76
CA SER A 17 21.77 -13.27 7.96
C SER A 17 20.97 -12.01 7.62
N ILE A 18 20.02 -11.65 8.48
CA ILE A 18 19.25 -10.40 8.36
C ILE A 18 20.15 -9.17 8.30
N ARG A 19 21.33 -9.20 8.96
CA ARG A 19 22.29 -8.08 8.94
C ARG A 19 22.97 -7.92 7.59
N GLU A 20 23.33 -9.02 6.94
CA GLU A 20 23.93 -8.99 5.60
C GLU A 20 22.93 -8.49 4.57
N ILE A 21 21.71 -9.03 4.60
CA ILE A 21 20.62 -8.60 3.71
C ILE A 21 20.32 -7.10 3.89
N ALA A 22 20.37 -6.57 5.12
CA ALA A 22 20.19 -5.15 5.39
C ALA A 22 21.28 -4.28 4.75
N ARG A 23 22.55 -4.72 4.79
CA ARG A 23 23.66 -3.98 4.16
C ARG A 23 23.56 -4.01 2.63
N GLU A 24 23.16 -5.15 2.07
CA GLU A 24 23.06 -5.31 0.61
C GLU A 24 21.85 -4.58 0.01
N THR A 25 20.71 -4.60 0.69
CA THR A 25 19.45 -4.06 0.16
C THR A 25 19.12 -2.65 0.64
N GLY A 26 19.78 -2.17 1.70
CA GLY A 26 19.48 -0.89 2.33
C GLY A 26 18.18 -0.86 3.15
N HIS A 27 17.41 -1.96 3.18
CA HIS A 27 16.20 -2.05 3.98
C HIS A 27 16.52 -2.16 5.46
N ASP A 28 15.67 -1.56 6.28
CA ASP A 28 15.77 -1.71 7.72
C ASP A 28 15.48 -3.16 8.14
N ARG A 29 16.07 -3.57 9.27
CA ARG A 29 15.95 -4.95 9.78
C ARG A 29 14.51 -5.36 10.12
N LYS A 30 13.61 -4.41 10.44
CA LYS A 30 12.18 -4.68 10.69
C LYS A 30 11.46 -4.97 9.38
N THR A 31 11.75 -4.23 8.31
CA THR A 31 11.23 -4.52 6.96
C THR A 31 11.68 -5.89 6.47
N ILE A 32 12.96 -6.26 6.63
CA ILE A 32 13.43 -7.60 6.26
C ILE A 32 12.70 -8.69 7.03
N ARG A 33 12.57 -8.57 8.36
CA ARG A 33 11.78 -9.52 9.16
C ARG A 33 10.33 -9.61 8.70
N LYS A 34 9.71 -8.47 8.37
CA LYS A 34 8.34 -8.41 7.86
C LYS A 34 8.20 -9.21 6.56
N VAL A 35 9.12 -8.99 5.61
CA VAL A 35 9.15 -9.70 4.32
C VAL A 35 9.35 -11.20 4.52
N LEU A 36 10.24 -11.60 5.43
CA LEU A 36 10.52 -13.02 5.73
C LEU A 36 9.35 -13.74 6.41
N ARG A 37 8.59 -13.04 7.26
CA ARG A 37 7.34 -13.56 7.86
C ARG A 37 6.21 -13.72 6.86
N GLY A 38 6.36 -13.21 5.62
CA GLY A 38 5.30 -13.25 4.62
C GLY A 38 4.13 -12.33 4.96
N GLU A 39 4.33 -11.33 5.83
CA GLU A 39 3.30 -10.36 6.13
C GLU A 39 2.92 -9.59 4.85
N PRO A 40 1.62 -9.35 4.61
CA PRO A 40 1.18 -8.53 3.49
C PRO A 40 1.90 -7.18 3.50
N SER A 41 2.69 -6.92 2.45
CA SER A 41 3.32 -5.64 2.22
C SER A 41 2.36 -4.78 1.41
N GLY A 42 1.68 -3.84 2.08
CA GLY A 42 0.82 -2.86 1.43
C GLY A 42 -0.35 -2.43 2.31
N TYR A 43 -1.07 -1.41 1.84
CA TYR A 43 -2.36 -1.08 2.40
C TYR A 43 -3.35 -2.16 1.96
N GLY A 44 -4.00 -2.83 2.92
CA GLY A 44 -5.10 -3.72 2.60
C GLY A 44 -6.24 -2.94 1.94
N ARG A 45 -6.98 -3.58 1.03
CA ARG A 45 -8.23 -3.00 0.54
C ARG A 45 -9.16 -2.79 1.72
N ARG A 46 -9.47 -1.54 2.01
CA ARG A 46 -10.49 -1.19 3.01
C ARG A 46 -11.84 -1.57 2.42
N ARG A 47 -12.62 -2.38 3.15
CA ARG A 47 -14.02 -2.68 2.77
C ARG A 47 -14.90 -1.43 2.85
N PHE A 48 -14.56 -0.54 3.76
CA PHE A 48 -15.26 0.71 4.00
C PHE A 48 -14.24 1.80 4.36
N GLN A 49 -14.41 2.99 3.78
CA GLN A 49 -13.63 4.17 4.10
C GLN A 49 -14.54 5.15 4.86
N PRO A 50 -14.26 5.44 6.15
CA PRO A 50 -15.04 6.44 6.86
C PRO A 50 -14.75 7.83 6.28
N TYR A 51 -15.81 8.61 6.13
CA TYR A 51 -15.77 10.00 5.68
C TYR A 51 -16.29 10.92 6.79
N PRO A 52 -15.56 11.10 7.90
CA PRO A 52 -16.05 11.88 9.04
C PRO A 52 -16.29 13.35 8.71
N VAL A 53 -15.50 13.92 7.79
CA VAL A 53 -15.63 15.32 7.35
C VAL A 53 -16.37 15.43 6.02
N LEU A 54 -16.09 14.53 5.07
CA LEU A 54 -16.70 14.58 3.74
C LEU A 54 -18.13 14.03 3.73
N GLY A 55 -18.46 13.10 4.63
CA GLY A 55 -19.75 12.40 4.69
C GLY A 55 -20.97 13.32 4.67
N PRO A 56 -21.02 14.37 5.52
CA PRO A 56 -22.11 15.34 5.52
C PRO A 56 -22.28 16.11 4.20
N CYS A 57 -21.22 16.24 3.40
CA CYS A 57 -21.22 16.99 2.15
C CYS A 57 -21.45 16.11 0.92
N LEU A 58 -21.50 14.78 1.06
CA LEU A 58 -21.60 13.87 -0.10
C LEU A 58 -22.83 14.14 -0.94
N SER A 59 -24.00 14.34 -0.32
CA SER A 59 -25.24 14.64 -1.05
C SER A 59 -25.18 15.95 -1.84
N LEU A 60 -24.50 16.96 -1.32
CA LEU A 60 -24.29 18.24 -2.02
C LEU A 60 -23.37 18.05 -3.23
N ILE A 61 -22.28 17.30 -3.05
CA ILE A 61 -21.34 16.98 -4.12
C ILE A 61 -22.04 16.19 -5.23
N ASP A 62 -22.83 15.18 -4.86
CA ASP A 62 -23.60 14.37 -5.81
C ASP A 62 -24.60 15.23 -6.60
N SER A 63 -25.26 16.20 -5.95
CA SER A 63 -26.15 17.13 -6.62
C SER A 63 -25.43 18.03 -7.63
N TRP A 64 -24.21 18.50 -7.33
CA TRP A 64 -23.41 19.27 -8.28
C TRP A 64 -22.96 18.41 -9.46
N LEU A 65 -22.49 17.19 -9.18
CA LEU A 65 -22.05 16.26 -10.21
C LEU A 65 -23.19 15.89 -11.17
N GLU A 66 -24.41 15.72 -10.66
CA GLU A 66 -25.57 15.45 -11.52
C GLU A 66 -25.94 16.68 -12.37
N GLY A 67 -25.99 17.87 -11.76
CA GLY A 67 -26.26 19.11 -12.49
C GLY A 67 -25.22 19.40 -13.58
N ASP A 68 -23.95 19.06 -13.35
CA ASP A 68 -22.87 19.21 -14.32
C ASP A 68 -23.02 18.27 -15.52
N LYS A 69 -23.67 17.10 -15.38
CA LYS A 69 -23.90 16.19 -16.52
C LYS A 69 -24.90 16.76 -17.52
N ASP A 70 -25.91 17.47 -17.01
CA ASP A 70 -26.97 18.07 -17.81
C ASP A 70 -26.59 19.47 -18.33
N ALA A 71 -25.47 20.02 -17.86
CA ALA A 71 -24.98 21.30 -18.34
C ALA A 71 -24.57 21.22 -19.82
N PRO A 72 -24.96 22.20 -20.65
CA PRO A 72 -24.48 22.25 -22.03
C PRO A 72 -22.96 22.38 -22.04
N ARG A 73 -22.30 21.62 -22.92
CA ARG A 73 -20.85 21.73 -23.12
C ARG A 73 -20.52 23.17 -23.51
N LYS A 74 -19.62 23.80 -22.74
CA LYS A 74 -18.99 25.06 -23.11
C LYS A 74 -17.98 24.87 -24.24
#